data_AF-A0A4R8XB28-F1
#
_entry.id   AF-A0A4R8XB28-F1
#
_cell.length_a   1.000
_cell.length_b   1.000
_cell.length_c   1.000
_cell.angle_alpha   90.00
_cell.angle_beta   90.00
_cell.angle_gamma   90.00
#
_symmetry.space_group_name_H-M   'P 1'
#
loop_
_entity.id
_entity.type
_entity.pdbx_description
1 polymer ?
#
loop_
_entity_poly.entity_id
_entity_poly.type
_entity_poly.pdbx_seq_one_letter_code
_entity_poly.pdbx_strand_id
1 'polypeptide(L)'
;MDILLDIDIDRESVVLLDVDPDLPCEGTHHIRGLNGHQPTAPGAYLAVSPCCGTKVVHCTPRVLAMRASGVLHCGACRGGHLTSEYTFTPL
;
A
#
# COMPACT_ATOMS: atom_id res chain seq x y z
N MET A 1 -23.52 19.53 -20.48
CA MET A 1 -23.12 18.17 -20.90
C MET A 1 -22.10 17.70 -19.87
N ASP A 2 -22.62 17.18 -18.77
CA ASP A 2 -21.82 16.73 -17.64
C ASP A 2 -21.28 15.34 -17.95
N ILE A 3 -19.96 15.27 -18.15
CA ILE A 3 -19.26 14.00 -18.30
C ILE A 3 -19.03 13.46 -16.90
N LEU A 4 -20.02 12.75 -16.37
CA LEU A 4 -19.85 11.83 -15.26
C LEU A 4 -18.92 10.71 -15.76
N LEU A 5 -17.63 10.84 -15.47
CA LEU A 5 -16.73 9.69 -15.49
C LEU A 5 -17.14 8.77 -14.32
N ASP A 6 -18.13 7.91 -14.57
CA ASP A 6 -18.23 6.64 -13.88
C ASP A 6 -17.00 5.84 -14.27
N ILE A 7 -15.92 6.03 -13.52
CA ILE A 7 -14.78 5.13 -13.55
C ILE A 7 -15.26 3.87 -12.84
N ASP A 8 -15.98 3.03 -13.59
CA ASP A 8 -16.21 1.64 -13.25
C ASP A 8 -14.85 0.95 -13.33
N ILE A 9 -14.04 1.13 -12.28
CA ILE A 9 -12.83 0.34 -12.06
C ILE A 9 -13.35 -1.06 -11.76
N ASP A 10 -13.53 -1.78 -12.86
CA ASP A 10 -13.95 -3.14 -12.95
C ASP A 10 -13.29 -3.93 -11.81
N ARG A 11 -14.12 -4.49 -10.92
CA ARG A 11 -13.66 -5.33 -9.81
C ARG A 11 -12.90 -6.56 -10.33
N GLU A 12 -13.05 -6.91 -11.61
CA GLU A 12 -12.22 -7.92 -12.28
C GLU A 12 -10.85 -7.39 -12.76
N SER A 13 -10.66 -6.08 -12.96
CA SER A 13 -9.36 -5.49 -13.33
C SER A 13 -8.35 -5.41 -12.18
N VAL A 14 -8.76 -5.81 -10.97
CA VAL A 14 -7.87 -6.01 -9.81
C VAL A 14 -7.22 -7.40 -9.84
N VAL A 15 -7.44 -8.18 -10.90
CA VAL A 15 -6.79 -9.47 -11.15
C VAL A 15 -5.58 -9.24 -12.07
N LEU A 16 -4.40 -9.66 -11.63
CA LEU A 16 -3.10 -9.65 -12.35
C LEU A 16 -2.38 -8.30 -12.46
N LEU A 17 -2.00 -7.72 -11.33
CA LEU A 17 -0.59 -7.30 -11.27
C LEU A 17 0.17 -8.51 -10.78
N ASP A 18 1.00 -9.09 -11.64
CA ASP A 18 2.02 -10.06 -11.25
C ASP A 18 3.01 -9.35 -10.33
N VAL A 19 2.62 -9.22 -9.07
CA VAL A 19 3.50 -8.76 -8.01
C VAL A 19 4.40 -9.94 -7.73
N ASP A 20 5.63 -9.89 -8.25
CA ASP A 20 6.65 -10.88 -7.97
C ASP A 20 6.74 -11.07 -6.43
N PRO A 21 6.46 -12.29 -5.92
CA PRO A 21 6.44 -12.55 -4.48
C PRO A 21 7.83 -12.38 -3.85
N ASP A 22 8.90 -12.38 -4.65
CA ASP A 22 10.26 -12.10 -4.20
C ASP A 22 10.57 -10.59 -4.13
N LEU A 23 9.60 -9.71 -4.43
CA LEU A 23 9.77 -8.28 -4.28
C LEU A 23 10.09 -7.92 -2.83
N PRO A 24 11.17 -7.16 -2.59
CA PRO A 24 11.46 -6.68 -1.26
C PRO A 24 10.38 -5.69 -0.83
N CYS A 25 10.15 -5.58 0.48
CA CYS A 25 9.28 -4.55 1.01
C CYS A 25 9.79 -3.15 0.63
N GLU A 26 8.85 -2.26 0.31
CA GLU A 26 9.09 -0.85 0.10
C GLU A 26 9.91 -0.26 1.24
N GLY A 27 10.97 0.46 0.87
CA GLY A 27 11.91 1.03 1.81
C GLY A 27 13.03 0.10 2.26
N THR A 28 13.21 -1.07 1.63
CA THR A 28 14.40 -1.94 1.84
C THR A 28 15.72 -1.17 1.64
N HIS A 29 15.73 -0.19 0.75
CA HIS A 29 16.88 0.67 0.47
C HIS A 29 17.10 1.77 1.53
N HIS A 30 16.19 1.92 2.50
CA HIS A 30 16.35 2.80 3.64
C HIS A 30 16.87 2.00 4.84
N ILE A 31 18.20 2.03 5.04
CA ILE A 31 18.95 1.31 6.09
C ILE A 31 18.38 1.54 7.49
N ARG A 32 17.78 2.71 7.74
CA ARG A 32 16.95 2.96 8.91
C ARG A 32 15.52 2.62 8.51
N GLY A 33 15.15 1.35 8.63
CA GLY A 33 13.85 0.87 8.20
C GLY A 33 12.74 1.80 8.69
N LEU A 34 11.91 2.27 7.76
CA LEU A 34 10.72 3.06 8.09
C LEU A 34 9.98 2.36 9.22
N ASN A 35 9.51 3.07 10.26
CA ASN A 35 8.95 2.46 11.50
C ASN A 35 8.16 1.15 11.27
N GLY A 36 8.61 0.05 11.88
CA GLY A 36 7.99 -1.28 11.72
C GLY A 36 8.41 -2.08 10.48
N HIS A 37 9.31 -1.56 9.63
CA HIS A 37 9.89 -2.31 8.51
C HIS A 37 11.04 -3.22 8.95
N GLN A 38 11.15 -4.39 8.32
CA GLN A 38 12.31 -5.28 8.42
C GLN A 38 12.97 -5.34 7.03
N PRO A 39 14.18 -4.77 6.84
CA PRO A 39 14.84 -4.65 5.53
C PRO A 39 15.05 -5.96 4.77
N THR A 40 15.20 -7.06 5.51
CA THR A 40 15.42 -8.40 4.97
C THR A 40 14.16 -9.24 4.86
N ALA A 41 13.00 -8.74 5.30
CA ALA A 41 11.75 -9.47 5.18
C ALA A 41 11.21 -9.37 3.74
N PRO A 42 10.68 -10.48 3.18
CA PRO A 42 10.04 -10.44 1.88
C PRO A 42 8.80 -9.54 1.89
N GLY A 43 8.39 -9.09 0.71
CA GLY A 43 7.05 -8.55 0.50
C GLY A 43 6.00 -9.56 0.93
N ALA A 44 4.93 -9.10 1.58
CA ALA A 44 3.86 -9.98 2.08
C ALA A 44 2.46 -9.43 1.79
N TYR A 45 2.36 -8.13 1.53
CA TYR A 45 1.09 -7.47 1.26
C TYR A 45 1.25 -6.41 0.17
N LEU A 46 0.27 -6.33 -0.71
CA LEU A 46 0.00 -5.17 -1.52
C LEU A 46 -0.84 -4.17 -0.70
N ALA A 47 -0.28 -3.00 -0.43
CA ALA A 47 -1.01 -1.90 0.19
C ALA A 47 -1.47 -0.90 -0.87
N VAL A 48 -2.74 -0.50 -0.79
CA VAL A 48 -3.35 0.51 -1.66
C VAL A 48 -3.78 1.69 -0.82
N SER A 49 -3.25 2.87 -1.15
CA SER A 49 -3.62 4.12 -0.50
C SER A 49 -4.99 4.63 -0.94
N PRO A 50 -5.84 5.16 -0.04
CA PRO A 50 -7.17 5.66 -0.38
C PRO A 50 -7.17 6.93 -1.24
N CYS A 51 -6.05 7.67 -1.27
CA CYS A 51 -5.96 8.93 -2.01
C CYS A 51 -5.23 8.78 -3.36
N CYS A 52 -4.09 8.07 -3.38
CA CYS A 52 -3.25 8.02 -4.57
C CYS A 52 -3.39 6.71 -5.35
N GLY A 53 -4.09 5.71 -4.79
CA GLY A 53 -4.22 4.39 -5.40
C GLY A 53 -2.90 3.65 -5.62
N THR A 54 -1.77 4.20 -5.16
CA THR A 54 -0.45 3.60 -5.35
C THR A 54 -0.40 2.25 -4.67
N LYS A 55 -0.05 1.23 -5.45
CA LYS A 55 0.11 -0.16 -5.03
C LYS A 55 1.55 -0.37 -4.62
N VAL A 56 1.79 -0.60 -3.33
CA VAL A 56 3.13 -0.71 -2.76
C VAL A 56 3.25 -2.02 -1.99
N VAL A 57 4.37 -2.73 -2.18
CA VAL A 57 4.62 -4.00 -1.49
C VAL A 57 5.18 -3.72 -0.10
N HIS A 58 4.58 -4.29 0.94
CA HIS A 58 5.04 -4.18 2.32
C HIS A 58 5.24 -5.54 2.97
N CYS A 59 6.26 -5.65 3.82
CA CYS A 59 6.48 -6.82 4.66
C CYS A 59 5.46 -6.87 5.80
N THR A 60 5.18 -8.05 6.33
CA THR A 60 4.26 -8.26 7.46
C THR A 60 4.45 -7.29 8.63
N PRO A 61 5.66 -7.09 9.20
CA PRO A 61 5.81 -6.20 10.35
C PRO A 61 5.45 -4.75 10.02
N ARG A 62 5.63 -4.33 8.75
CA ARG A 62 5.31 -2.97 8.30
C ARG A 62 3.80 -2.78 8.23
N VAL A 63 3.07 -3.74 7.67
CA VAL A 63 1.59 -3.68 7.62
C VAL A 63 1.00 -3.72 9.02
N LEU A 64 1.56 -4.51 9.94
CA LEU A 64 1.11 -4.52 11.34
C LEU A 64 1.31 -3.16 12.00
N ALA A 65 2.48 -2.54 11.83
CA ALA A 65 2.75 -1.20 12.34
C ALA A 65 1.83 -0.13 11.72
N MET A 66 1.59 -0.22 10.40
CA MET A 66 0.64 0.65 9.71
C MET A 66 -0.76 0.51 10.30
N ARG A 67 -1.30 -0.71 10.42
CA ARG A 67 -2.64 -0.94 10.99
C ARG A 67 -2.78 -0.39 12.40
N ALA A 68 -1.75 -0.53 13.23
CA ALA A 68 -1.74 -0.01 14.60
C ALA A 68 -1.62 1.52 14.71
N SER A 69 -1.19 2.22 13.65
CA SER A 69 -0.93 3.67 13.71
C SER A 69 -2.17 4.57 13.71
N GLY A 70 -3.33 4.06 13.29
CA GLY A 70 -4.58 4.81 13.16
C GLY A 70 -4.63 5.80 11.99
N VAL A 71 -3.59 6.60 11.76
CA VAL A 71 -3.48 7.57 10.66
C VAL A 71 -2.11 7.47 9.98
N LEU A 72 -2.11 7.43 8.65
CA LEU A 72 -0.92 7.49 7.82
C LEU A 72 -0.88 8.78 7.00
N HIS A 73 0.29 9.39 6.93
CA HIS A 73 0.54 10.54 6.07
C HIS A 73 0.96 10.08 4.67
N CYS A 74 0.25 10.56 3.65
CA CYS A 74 0.61 10.30 2.26
C CYS A 74 1.58 11.36 1.75
N GLY A 75 2.78 10.96 1.32
CA GLY A 75 3.78 11.89 0.80
C GLY A 75 3.40 12.58 -0.53
N ALA A 76 2.49 11.97 -1.31
CA ALA A 76 2.06 12.50 -2.60
C ALA A 76 0.99 13.60 -2.46
N CYS A 77 -0.12 13.32 -1.80
CA CYS A 77 -1.19 14.30 -1.58
C CYS A 77 -0.95 15.20 -0.35
N ARG A 78 0.02 14.88 0.50
CA ARG A 78 0.32 15.54 1.78
C ARG A 78 -0.85 15.54 2.77
N GLY A 79 -1.78 14.59 2.62
CA GLY A 79 -2.93 14.38 3.49
C GLY A 79 -2.69 13.30 4.56
N GLY A 80 -3.47 13.36 5.64
CA GLY A 80 -3.59 12.29 6.62
C GLY A 80 -4.80 11.41 6.29
N HIS A 81 -4.60 10.10 6.30
CA HIS A 81 -5.63 9.12 5.94
C HIS A 81 -5.75 8.05 7.03
N LEU A 82 -6.96 7.62 7.33
CA LEU A 82 -7.18 6.58 8.34
C LEU A 82 -6.63 5.27 7.82
N THR A 83 -5.97 4.50 8.68
CA THR A 83 -5.41 3.19 8.31
C THR A 83 -6.48 2.20 7.88
N SER A 84 -7.72 2.39 8.36
CA SER A 84 -8.90 1.61 7.96
C SER A 84 -9.35 1.86 6.52
N GLU A 85 -8.93 2.97 5.91
CA GLU A 85 -9.23 3.29 4.50
C GLU A 85 -8.21 2.68 3.53
N TYR A 86 -7.08 2.19 4.03
CA TYR A 86 -6.11 1.47 3.23
C TYR A 86 -6.58 0.04 2.99
N THR A 87 -6.37 -0.46 1.78
CA THR A 87 -6.54 -1.87 1.48
C THR A 87 -5.19 -2.57 1.61
N PHE A 88 -5.16 -3.70 2.30
CA PHE A 88 -3.97 -4.53 2.46
C PHE A 88 -4.28 -5.96 2.00
N THR A 89 -3.89 -6.29 0.78
CA THR A 89 -4.12 -7.60 0.17
C THR A 89 -2.89 -8.47 0.36
N PRO A 90 -2.99 -9.67 0.99
CA PRO A 90 -1.88 -10.61 1.04
C PRO A 90 -1.39 -10.98 -0.37
N LEU A 91 -0.07 -11.15 -0.53
CA LEU A 91 0.57 -11.63 -1.76
C LEU A 91 0.72 -13.15 -1.77
#